data_AF-A0A3D2IP31-F1
#
_entry.id   AF-A0A3D2IP31-F1
#
_cell.length_a   1.000
_cell.length_b   1.000
_cell.length_c   1.000
_cell.angle_alpha   90.00
_cell.angle_beta   90.00
_cell.angle_gamma   90.00
#
_symmetry.space_group_name_H-M   'P 1'
#
loop_
_entity.id
_entity.type
_entity.pdbx_description
1 polymer ?
#
loop_
_entity_poly.entity_id
_entity_poly.type
_entity_poly.pdbx_seq_one_letter_code
_entity_poly.pdbx_strand_id
1 'polypeptide(L)'
;MLMLENVQKKLMNGYILADLPQMAHQVPKNFSRVMRLQNERVQRLVRRAYEIDFYRERFDKAGVHPEEIRTGDDLTKLPVLTKNELREWMGSLKDDLRYKDWICDTT
;
A
#
# COMPACT_ATOMS: atom_id res chain seq x y z
N MET A 1 29.60 14.57 11.37
CA MET A 1 28.21 14.13 11.16
C MET A 1 27.79 14.21 9.69
N LEU A 2 27.82 15.38 9.03
CA LEU A 2 27.47 15.56 7.60
C LEU A 2 28.34 14.76 6.58
N MET A 3 29.64 14.57 6.86
CA MET A 3 30.53 13.79 5.98
C MET A 3 30.17 12.30 5.94
N LEU A 4 29.65 11.75 7.04
CA LEU A 4 29.30 10.33 7.15
C LEU A 4 28.02 10.01 6.36
N GLU A 5 27.02 10.91 6.38
CA GLU A 5 25.80 10.78 5.58
C GLU A 5 26.06 10.83 4.08
N ASN A 6 26.99 11.69 3.63
CA ASN A 6 27.38 11.79 2.22
C ASN A 6 28.12 10.53 1.75
N VAL A 7 28.94 9.92 2.61
CA VAL A 7 29.62 8.66 2.32
C VAL A 7 28.62 7.50 2.32
N GLN A 8 27.70 7.44 3.29
CA GLN A 8 26.63 6.44 3.33
C GLN A 8 25.72 6.51 2.10
N LYS A 9 25.33 7.71 1.65
CA LYS A 9 24.57 7.90 0.40
C LYS A 9 25.34 7.41 -0.82
N LYS A 10 26.64 7.69 -0.91
CA LYS A 10 27.49 7.22 -2.02
C LYS A 10 27.63 5.69 -2.03
N LEU A 11 27.78 5.08 -0.86
CA LEU A 11 27.82 3.62 -0.71
C LEU A 11 26.48 2.98 -1.09
N MET A 12 25.37 3.53 -0.60
CA MET A 12 24.02 3.09 -0.94
C MET A 12 23.74 3.21 -2.44
N ASN A 13 24.16 4.30 -3.08
CA ASN A 13 24.08 4.44 -4.53
C ASN A 13 24.92 3.38 -5.26
N GLY A 14 26.10 3.02 -4.73
CA GLY A 14 26.94 1.96 -5.26
C GLY A 14 26.28 0.58 -5.19
N TYR A 15 25.63 0.24 -4.06
CA TYR A 15 24.85 -1.00 -3.93
C TYR A 15 23.68 -1.04 -4.90
N ILE A 16 22.92 0.06 -5.01
CA ILE A 16 21.81 0.17 -5.96
C ILE A 16 22.32 -0.06 -7.40
N LEU A 17 23.44 0.56 -7.78
CA LEU A 17 24.05 0.40 -9.11
C LEU A 17 24.50 -1.05 -9.39
N ALA A 18 25.02 -1.75 -8.38
CA ALA A 18 25.42 -3.15 -8.51
C ALA A 18 24.21 -4.08 -8.73
N ASP A 19 23.05 -3.73 -8.15
CA ASP A 19 21.82 -4.52 -8.26
C ASP A 19 21.00 -4.20 -9.53
N LEU A 20 21.26 -3.08 -10.22
CA LEU A 20 20.53 -2.66 -11.42
C LEU A 20 20.42 -3.74 -12.52
N PRO A 21 21.47 -4.52 -12.86
CA PRO A 21 21.37 -5.56 -13.88
C PRO A 21 20.40 -6.68 -13.50
N GLN A 22 20.36 -7.05 -12.21
CA GLN A 22 19.44 -8.05 -11.68
C GLN A 22 18.01 -7.53 -11.67
N MET A 23 17.81 -6.26 -11.30
CA MET A 23 16.51 -5.61 -11.31
C MET A 23 15.96 -5.44 -12.73
N ALA A 24 16.79 -5.06 -13.71
CA ALA A 24 16.38 -4.84 -15.09
C ALA A 24 15.79 -6.10 -15.76
N HIS A 25 16.19 -7.30 -15.32
CA HIS A 25 15.62 -8.57 -15.79
C HIS A 25 14.17 -8.79 -15.31
N GLN A 26 13.80 -8.18 -14.19
CA GLN A 26 12.46 -8.32 -13.60
C GLN A 26 11.50 -7.19 -14.00
N VAL A 27 11.99 -6.12 -14.63
CA VAL A 27 11.13 -5.01 -15.06
C VAL A 27 10.30 -5.44 -16.29
N PRO A 28 8.96 -5.45 -16.18
CA PRO A 28 8.11 -5.83 -17.29
C PRO A 28 8.19 -4.82 -18.44
N LYS A 29 8.61 -5.29 -19.61
CA LYS A 29 8.82 -4.48 -20.82
C LYS A 29 7.52 -4.01 -21.51
N ASN A 30 6.37 -4.59 -21.14
CA ASN A 30 5.07 -4.29 -21.74
C ASN A 30 4.19 -3.53 -20.75
N PHE A 31 4.17 -2.21 -20.87
CA PHE A 31 3.43 -1.31 -19.99
C PHE A 31 1.93 -1.59 -19.99
N SER A 32 1.33 -1.89 -21.15
CA SER A 32 -0.11 -2.18 -21.26
C SER A 32 -0.52 -3.44 -20.48
N ARG A 33 0.32 -4.48 -20.51
CA ARG A 33 0.09 -5.70 -19.72
C ARG A 33 0.19 -5.43 -18.22
N VAL A 34 1.14 -4.59 -17.81
CA VAL A 34 1.33 -4.20 -16.40
C VAL A 34 0.15 -3.40 -15.92
N MET A 35 -0.29 -2.41 -16.69
CA MET A 35 -1.44 -1.57 -16.34
C MET A 35 -2.72 -2.38 -16.19
N ARG A 36 -2.99 -3.32 -17.10
CA ARG A 36 -4.14 -4.22 -16.95
C ARG A 36 -4.07 -5.03 -15.66
N LEU A 37 -2.90 -5.60 -15.35
CA LEU A 37 -2.69 -6.37 -14.11
C LEU A 37 -2.83 -5.49 -12.85
N GLN A 38 -2.35 -4.25 -12.89
CA GLN A 38 -2.51 -3.29 -11.80
C GLN A 38 -3.98 -2.95 -11.57
N ASN A 39 -4.74 -2.66 -12.62
CA ASN A 39 -6.17 -2.39 -12.55
C ASN A 39 -6.96 -3.56 -11.94
N GLU A 40 -6.68 -4.79 -12.39
CA GLU A 40 -7.28 -6.00 -11.82
C GLU A 40 -6.94 -6.19 -10.33
N ARG A 41 -5.70 -5.88 -9.92
CA ARG A 41 -5.26 -5.96 -8.53
C ARG A 41 -5.93 -4.90 -7.66
N VAL A 42 -6.05 -3.67 -8.17
CA VAL A 42 -6.73 -2.57 -7.49
C VAL A 42 -8.18 -2.96 -7.20
N GLN A 43 -8.91 -3.45 -8.21
CA GLN A 43 -10.30 -3.85 -8.02
C GLN A 43 -10.46 -4.95 -6.95
N ARG A 44 -9.59 -5.98 -6.99
CA ARG A 44 -9.60 -7.04 -5.97
C ARG A 44 -9.27 -6.50 -4.57
N LEU A 45 -8.31 -5.58 -4.46
CA LEU A 45 -7.90 -4.99 -3.20
C LEU A 45 -9.03 -4.16 -2.58
N VAL A 46 -9.70 -3.32 -3.38
CA VAL A 46 -10.80 -2.46 -2.90
C VAL A 46 -11.99 -3.30 -2.46
N ARG A 47 -12.33 -4.37 -3.19
CA ARG A 47 -13.37 -5.32 -2.75
C ARG A 47 -13.03 -5.96 -1.41
N ARG A 48 -11.78 -6.44 -1.27
CA ARG A 48 -11.33 -7.04 -0.01
C ARG A 48 -11.29 -6.04 1.13
N ALA A 49 -10.96 -4.78 0.86
CA ALA A 49 -11.02 -3.71 1.87
C ALA A 49 -12.46 -3.48 2.33
N TYR A 50 -13.43 -3.47 1.41
CA TYR A 50 -14.85 -3.26 1.73
C TYR A 50 -15.47 -4.39 2.59
N GLU A 51 -14.85 -5.56 2.64
CA GLU A 51 -15.26 -6.64 3.56
C GLU A 51 -14.88 -6.37 5.03
N ILE A 52 -14.03 -5.38 5.29
CA ILE A 52 -13.63 -4.96 6.64
C ILE A 52 -14.49 -3.77 7.05
N ASP A 53 -15.19 -3.90 8.19
CA ASP A 53 -16.17 -2.92 8.67
C ASP A 53 -15.64 -1.48 8.69
N PHE A 54 -14.39 -1.27 9.13
CA PHE A 54 -13.74 0.04 9.15
C PHE A 54 -13.66 0.73 7.79
N TYR A 55 -13.26 0.00 6.74
CA TYR A 55 -13.17 0.57 5.40
C TYR A 55 -14.55 0.69 4.76
N ARG A 56 -15.46 -0.26 5.01
CA ARG A 56 -16.84 -0.22 4.55
C ARG A 56 -17.54 1.07 4.97
N GLU A 57 -17.51 1.38 6.26
CA GLU A 57 -18.13 2.60 6.79
C GLU A 57 -17.55 3.88 6.17
N ARG A 58 -16.23 3.93 5.92
CA ARG A 58 -15.59 5.09 5.29
C ARG A 58 -16.02 5.24 3.83
N PHE A 59 -16.10 4.12 3.11
CA PHE A 59 -16.49 4.12 1.69
C PHE A 59 -17.96 4.51 1.55
N ASP A 60 -18.84 3.95 2.41
CA ASP A 60 -20.26 4.30 2.44
C ASP A 60 -20.49 5.78 2.78
N LYS A 61 -19.75 6.34 3.74
CA LYS A 61 -19.79 7.78 4.07
C LYS A 61 -19.36 8.67 2.91
N ALA A 62 -18.42 8.20 2.09
CA ALA A 62 -17.99 8.88 0.88
C ALA A 62 -18.92 8.62 -0.32
N GLY A 63 -19.90 7.70 -0.19
CA GLY A 63 -20.80 7.30 -1.26
C GLY A 63 -20.11 6.54 -2.40
N VAL A 64 -19.04 5.79 -2.10
CA VAL A 64 -18.24 5.08 -3.10
C VAL A 64 -18.39 3.58 -2.93
N HIS A 65 -18.80 2.88 -3.98
CA HIS A 65 -18.87 1.43 -3.99
C HIS A 65 -17.67 0.78 -4.71
N PRO A 66 -17.24 -0.44 -4.30
CA PRO A 66 -16.11 -1.15 -4.91
C PRO A 66 -16.24 -1.37 -6.42
N GLU A 67 -17.46 -1.47 -6.95
CA GLU A 67 -17.76 -1.68 -8.37
C GLU A 67 -17.39 -0.48 -9.25
N GLU A 68 -17.28 0.71 -8.63
CA GLU A 68 -16.94 1.97 -9.29
C GLU A 68 -15.43 2.18 -9.44
N ILE A 69 -14.62 1.38 -8.74
CA ILE A 69 -13.15 1.45 -8.79
C ILE A 69 -12.62 0.37 -9.72
N ARG A 70 -12.32 0.74 -10.97
CA ARG A 70 -11.87 -0.19 -12.03
C ARG A 70 -10.43 0.02 -12.44
N THR A 71 -9.93 1.23 -12.28
CA THR A 71 -8.60 1.64 -12.73
C THR A 71 -7.81 2.31 -11.62
N GLY A 72 -6.50 2.47 -11.82
CA GLY A 72 -5.66 3.24 -10.90
C GLY A 72 -6.14 4.68 -10.71
N ASP A 73 -6.73 5.30 -11.74
CA ASP A 73 -7.22 6.69 -11.68
C ASP A 73 -8.44 6.85 -10.77
N ASP A 74 -9.25 5.79 -10.65
CA ASP A 74 -10.44 5.78 -9.79
C ASP A 74 -10.09 5.83 -8.30
N LEU A 75 -8.85 5.51 -7.91
CA LEU A 75 -8.40 5.59 -6.52
C LEU A 75 -8.56 6.98 -5.92
N THR A 76 -8.60 8.02 -6.74
CA THR A 76 -8.86 9.41 -6.32
C THR A 76 -10.24 9.62 -5.69
N LYS A 77 -11.19 8.72 -5.95
CA LYS A 77 -12.53 8.74 -5.35
C LYS A 77 -12.53 8.24 -3.90
N LEU A 78 -11.53 7.44 -3.51
CA LEU A 78 -11.48 6.86 -2.17
C LEU A 78 -11.13 7.94 -1.13
N PRO A 79 -11.75 7.89 0.07
CA PRO A 79 -11.40 8.81 1.14
C PRO A 79 -9.95 8.56 1.60
N VAL A 80 -9.20 9.65 1.81
CA VAL A 80 -7.82 9.56 2.32
C VAL A 80 -7.83 8.99 3.74
N LEU A 81 -6.92 8.05 3.99
CA LEU A 81 -6.70 7.46 5.30
C LEU A 81 -5.49 8.12 5.97
N THR A 82 -5.67 8.66 7.17
CA THR A 82 -4.55 9.22 7.93
C THR A 82 -3.92 8.18 8.85
N LYS A 83 -2.63 8.39 9.18
CA LYS A 83 -1.89 7.50 10.09
C LYS A 83 -2.51 7.45 11.49
N ASN A 84 -3.12 8.53 11.96
CA ASN A 84 -3.71 8.60 13.29
C ASN A 84 -4.98 7.76 13.37
N GLU A 85 -5.88 7.89 12.39
CA GLU A 85 -7.11 7.09 12.32
C GLU A 85 -6.81 5.60 12.20
N LEU A 86 -5.78 5.23 11.41
CA LEU A 86 -5.35 3.85 11.30
C LEU A 86 -4.85 3.32 12.66
N ARG A 87 -4.07 4.10 13.41
CA ARG A 87 -3.58 3.70 14.75
C ARG A 87 -4.71 3.57 15.75
N GLU A 88 -5.67 4.48 15.76
CA GLU A 88 -6.84 4.43 16.64
C GLU A 88 -7.67 3.17 16.36
N TRP A 89 -7.95 2.90 15.09
CA TRP A 89 -8.65 1.68 14.69
C TRP A 89 -7.87 0.41 15.06
N MET A 90 -6.57 0.31 14.72
CA MET A 90 -5.75 -0.85 15.11
C MET A 90 -5.66 -1.01 16.64
N GLY A 91 -5.65 0.10 17.39
CA GLY A 91 -5.69 0.10 18.84
C GLY A 91 -7.00 -0.50 19.39
N SER A 92 -8.14 -0.24 18.74
CA SER A 92 -9.44 -0.83 19.10
C SER A 92 -9.53 -2.33 18.84
N LEU A 93 -8.69 -2.87 17.95
CA LEU A 93 -8.66 -4.30 17.62
C LEU A 93 -7.80 -5.15 18.57
N LYS A 94 -7.11 -4.53 19.55
CA LYS A 94 -6.18 -5.23 20.45
C LYS A 94 -6.80 -6.39 21.22
N ASP A 95 -8.08 -6.27 21.56
CA ASP A 95 -8.81 -7.28 22.33
C ASP A 95 -9.47 -8.35 21.44
N ASP A 96 -9.44 -8.18 20.11
CA ASP A 96 -10.05 -9.09 19.15
C ASP A 96 -9.09 -10.20 18.73
N LEU A 97 -9.44 -11.45 19.10
CA LEU A 97 -8.66 -12.64 18.78
C LEU A 97 -8.46 -12.85 17.27
N ARG A 98 -9.33 -12.31 16.42
CA ARG A 98 -9.24 -12.41 14.94
C ARG A 98 -8.01 -11.70 14.38
N TYR A 99 -7.50 -10.67 15.07
CA TYR A 99 -6.43 -9.80 14.59
C TYR A 99 -5.19 -9.83 15.48
N LYS A 100 -5.09 -10.81 16.39
CA LYS A 100 -3.97 -10.96 17.32
C LYS A 100 -2.61 -10.96 16.62
N ASP A 101 -2.51 -11.58 15.45
CA ASP A 101 -1.27 -11.69 14.67
C ASP A 101 -0.97 -10.44 13.82
N TRP A 102 -1.89 -9.47 13.75
CA TRP A 102 -1.71 -8.24 12.96
C TRP A 102 -1.01 -7.15 13.75
N ILE A 103 -1.05 -7.22 15.09
CA ILE A 103 -0.47 -6.23 15.99
C ILE A 103 0.88 -6.75 16.46
N CYS A 104 1.92 -6.47 15.68
CA CYS A 104 3.29 -6.73 16.09
C CYS A 104 3.78 -5.51 16.88
N ASP A 105 3.81 -5.58 18.20
CA ASP A 105 4.55 -4.60 19.01
C ASP A 105 6.05 -4.83 18.77
N THR A 106 6.62 -4.11 17.80
CA THR A 106 8.07 -3.96 17.66
C THR A 106 8.55 -3.03 18.77
N THR A 107 8.68 -3.56 19.98
CA THR A 107 9.41 -2.89 21.08
C THR A 107 10.90 -3.04 20.87
#